data_AF-A0A7K4DT80-F1
#
_entry.id   AF-A0A7K4DT80-F1
#
_cell.length_a   1.000
_cell.length_b   1.000
_cell.length_c   1.000
_cell.angle_alpha   90.00
_cell.angle_beta   90.00
_cell.angle_gamma   90.00
#
_symmetry.space_group_name_H-M   'P 1'
#
loop_
_entity.id
_entity.type
_entity.pdbx_description
1 polymer ?
#
loop_
_entity_poly.entity_id
_entity_poly.type
_entity_poly.pdbx_seq_one_letter_code
_entity_poly.pdbx_strand_id
1 'polypeptide(L)'
;MSKINSDFSKACSEITQSLLTITEPSKKQVKEEIKKICSKYSLDRIPRNYEILSMANESEFNKLRKVLLKKPAKTASGVAVVALMPKPYACPHGRCTYCPGGIEY
;
A
#
# COMPACT_ATOMS: atom_id res chain seq x y z
N MET A 1 -15.94 20.26 19.49
CA MET A 1 -14.91 19.67 18.61
C MET A 1 -15.25 18.26 18.09
N SER A 2 -16.52 17.83 18.08
CA SER A 2 -16.91 16.44 17.74
C SER A 2 -17.54 16.25 16.34
N LYS A 3 -17.96 17.32 15.64
CA LYS A 3 -18.61 17.21 14.31
C LYS A 3 -17.64 16.95 13.15
N ILE A 4 -16.38 17.37 13.28
CA ILE A 4 -15.40 17.30 12.17
C ILE A 4 -15.06 15.83 11.82
N ASN A 5 -15.09 14.92 12.78
CA ASN A 5 -14.79 13.50 12.54
C ASN A 5 -15.93 12.74 11.82
N SER A 6 -17.20 13.09 12.05
CA SER A 6 -18.31 12.36 11.43
C SER A 6 -18.40 12.65 9.93
N ASP A 7 -18.25 13.93 9.56
CA ASP A 7 -18.43 14.36 8.18
C ASP A 7 -17.20 14.00 7.34
N PHE A 8 -16.00 14.03 7.94
CA PHE A 8 -14.78 13.55 7.32
C PHE A 8 -14.84 12.04 7.03
N SER A 9 -15.32 11.23 7.98
CA SER A 9 -15.46 9.78 7.77
C SER A 9 -16.48 9.48 6.67
N LYS A 10 -17.64 10.16 6.68
CA LYS A 10 -18.67 10.01 5.64
C LYS A 10 -18.16 10.40 4.26
N ALA A 11 -17.43 11.52 4.17
CA ALA A 11 -16.82 11.96 2.92
C ALA A 11 -15.80 10.93 2.40
N CYS A 12 -14.98 10.34 3.27
CA CYS A 12 -14.04 9.29 2.88
C CYS A 12 -14.76 8.04 2.35
N SER A 13 -15.85 7.60 3.00
CA SER A 13 -16.67 6.50 2.51
C SER A 13 -17.33 6.81 1.16
N GLU A 14 -17.85 8.03 0.96
CA GLU A 14 -18.44 8.45 -0.32
C GLU A 14 -17.40 8.51 -1.44
N ILE A 15 -16.18 8.99 -1.15
CA ILE A 15 -15.06 8.98 -2.10
C ILE A 15 -14.74 7.54 -2.50
N THR A 16 -14.62 6.63 -1.54
CA THR A 16 -14.33 5.21 -1.81
C THR A 16 -15.39 4.59 -2.70
N GLN A 17 -16.68 4.81 -2.42
CA GLN A 17 -17.78 4.29 -3.24
C GLN A 17 -17.80 4.88 -4.65
N SER A 18 -17.66 6.20 -4.78
CA SER A 18 -17.65 6.88 -6.09
C SER A 18 -16.50 6.38 -6.97
N LEU A 19 -15.30 6.20 -6.39
CA LEU A 19 -14.14 5.69 -7.11
C LEU A 19 -14.28 4.21 -7.51
N LEU A 20 -15.06 3.41 -6.79
CA LEU A 20 -15.33 2.00 -7.14
C LEU A 20 -16.32 1.86 -8.30
N THR A 21 -17.21 2.84 -8.49
CA THR A 21 -18.19 2.84 -9.59
C THR A 21 -17.53 3.12 -10.95
N ILE A 22 -16.40 3.84 -10.96
CA ILE A 22 -15.69 4.20 -12.20
C ILE A 22 -14.77 3.04 -12.61
N THR A 23 -15.02 2.47 -13.79
CA THR A 23 -14.13 1.50 -14.45
C THR A 23 -12.89 2.23 -14.99
N GLU A 24 -11.71 1.91 -14.46
CA GLU A 24 -10.40 2.48 -14.83
C GLU A 24 -10.32 4.02 -14.82
N PRO A 25 -10.42 4.65 -13.64
CA PRO A 25 -10.38 6.10 -13.53
C PRO A 25 -8.97 6.66 -13.84
N SER A 26 -8.90 7.67 -14.70
CA SER A 26 -7.70 8.46 -14.92
C SER A 26 -7.31 9.24 -13.66
N LYS A 27 -6.01 9.47 -13.45
CA LYS A 27 -5.50 10.31 -12.34
C LYS A 27 -6.16 11.69 -12.26
N LYS A 28 -6.59 12.24 -13.39
CA LYS A 28 -7.30 13.53 -13.44
C LYS A 28 -8.73 13.39 -12.88
N GLN A 29 -9.47 12.39 -13.35
CA GLN A 29 -10.85 12.10 -12.93
C GLN A 29 -10.92 11.82 -11.42
N VAL A 30 -9.97 11.04 -10.88
CA VAL A 30 -9.88 10.76 -9.43
C VAL A 30 -9.76 12.04 -8.61
N LYS A 31 -8.91 12.97 -9.05
CA LYS A 31 -8.72 14.25 -8.35
C LYS A 31 -9.95 15.14 -8.43
N GLU A 32 -10.62 15.16 -9.59
CA GLU A 32 -11.85 15.92 -9.78
C GLU A 32 -12.96 15.38 -8.87
N GLU A 33 -13.12 14.07 -8.80
CA GLU A 33 -14.12 13.42 -7.96
C GLU A 33 -13.86 13.65 -6.46
N ILE A 34 -12.60 13.51 -6.02
CA ILE A 34 -12.20 13.83 -4.64
C ILE A 34 -12.52 15.30 -4.32
N LYS A 35 -12.16 16.24 -5.21
CA LYS A 35 -12.45 17.67 -5.01
C LYS A 35 -13.94 17.94 -4.91
N LYS A 36 -14.75 17.34 -5.80
CA LYS A 36 -16.20 17.49 -5.82
C LYS A 36 -16.82 17.09 -4.48
N ILE A 37 -16.40 15.94 -3.93
CA ILE A 37 -16.90 15.43 -2.65
C ILE A 37 -16.36 16.27 -1.48
N CYS A 38 -15.09 16.69 -1.52
CA CYS A 38 -14.54 17.60 -0.50
C CYS A 38 -15.31 18.93 -0.44
N SER A 39 -15.69 19.49 -1.59
CA SER A 39 -16.53 20.70 -1.65
C SER A 39 -17.94 20.45 -1.12
N LYS A 40 -18.54 19.29 -1.43
CA LYS A 40 -19.88 18.91 -0.94
C LYS A 40 -19.95 18.86 0.59
N TYR A 41 -18.91 18.33 1.25
CA TYR A 41 -18.84 18.23 2.70
C TYR A 41 -18.14 19.41 3.37
N SER A 42 -17.73 20.44 2.60
CA SER A 42 -16.95 21.59 3.09
C SER A 42 -15.77 21.17 3.97
N LEU A 43 -14.98 20.18 3.51
CA LEU A 43 -13.85 19.67 4.28
C LEU A 43 -12.73 20.72 4.37
N ASP A 44 -12.20 20.92 5.57
CA ASP A 44 -11.05 21.81 5.81
C ASP A 44 -9.78 21.39 5.07
N ARG A 45 -9.67 20.09 4.73
CA ARG A 45 -8.54 19.53 4.01
C ARG A 45 -8.96 18.39 3.09
N ILE A 46 -8.16 18.17 2.05
CA ILE A 46 -8.30 17.00 1.18
C ILE A 46 -7.77 15.76 1.93
N PRO A 47 -8.54 14.65 2.00
CA PRO A 47 -8.07 13.40 2.60
C PRO A 47 -6.81 12.87 1.92
N ARG A 48 -5.90 12.30 2.72
CA ARG A 48 -4.74 11.58 2.21
C ARG A 48 -5.18 10.24 1.63
N ASN A 49 -4.44 9.74 0.63
CA ASN A 49 -4.81 8.50 -0.05
C ASN A 49 -4.95 7.30 0.90
N TYR A 50 -4.16 7.23 1.97
CA TYR A 50 -4.30 6.17 2.97
C TYR A 50 -5.58 6.29 3.82
N GLU A 51 -6.08 7.51 4.05
CA GLU A 51 -7.31 7.78 4.82
C GLU A 51 -8.55 7.36 4.01
N ILE A 52 -8.48 7.50 2.68
CA ILE A 52 -9.50 6.97 1.75
C ILE A 52 -9.41 5.44 1.71
N LEU A 53 -8.19 4.90 1.56
CA LEU A 53 -7.96 3.46 1.48
C LEU A 53 -8.34 2.71 2.78
N SER A 54 -8.26 3.34 3.95
CA SER A 54 -8.66 2.73 5.22
C SER A 54 -10.17 2.46 5.32
N MET A 55 -10.99 3.04 4.43
CA MET A 55 -12.43 2.80 4.38
C MET A 55 -12.83 1.65 3.44
N ALA A 56 -11.87 1.07 2.73
CA ALA A 56 -12.11 0.04 1.72
C ALA A 56 -11.93 -1.38 2.30
N ASN A 57 -12.78 -2.30 1.86
CA ASN A 57 -12.61 -3.74 2.12
C ASN A 57 -11.45 -4.32 1.28
N GLU A 58 -11.02 -5.55 1.57
CA GLU A 58 -9.83 -6.15 0.92
C GLU A 58 -9.92 -6.21 -0.63
N SER A 59 -11.10 -6.54 -1.17
CA SER A 59 -11.36 -6.54 -2.62
C SER A 59 -11.32 -5.13 -3.23
N GLU A 60 -11.89 -4.15 -2.53
CA GLU A 60 -11.96 -2.75 -2.94
C GLU A 60 -10.58 -2.08 -2.87
N PHE A 61 -9.82 -2.40 -1.83
CA PHE A 61 -8.45 -1.94 -1.62
C PHE A 61 -7.57 -2.30 -2.80
N ASN A 62 -7.65 -3.52 -3.33
CA ASN A 62 -6.87 -3.95 -4.49
C ASN A 62 -7.19 -3.15 -5.76
N LYS A 63 -8.45 -2.77 -5.97
CA LYS A 63 -8.86 -1.91 -7.10
C LYS A 63 -8.35 -0.48 -6.91
N LEU A 64 -8.61 0.11 -5.74
CA LEU A 64 -8.26 1.50 -5.44
C LEU A 64 -6.75 1.71 -5.33
N ARG A 65 -5.99 0.71 -4.88
CA ARG A 65 -4.52 0.72 -4.79
C ARG A 65 -3.87 1.08 -6.12
N LYS A 66 -4.37 0.55 -7.24
CA LYS A 66 -3.80 0.81 -8.57
C LYS A 66 -3.88 2.29 -8.97
N VAL A 67 -4.87 2.99 -8.44
CA VAL A 67 -5.22 4.35 -8.81
C VAL A 67 -4.68 5.37 -7.81
N LEU A 68 -4.84 5.09 -6.51
CA LEU A 68 -4.47 5.98 -5.42
C LEU A 68 -2.99 5.88 -5.02
N LEU A 69 -2.33 4.71 -5.16
CA LEU A 69 -0.91 4.62 -4.81
C LEU A 69 -0.04 5.08 -5.98
N LYS A 70 0.64 6.22 -5.77
CA LYS A 70 1.31 6.98 -6.83
C LYS A 70 2.58 6.31 -7.37
N LYS A 71 3.17 5.36 -6.64
CA LYS A 71 4.30 4.50 -7.03
C LYS A 71 4.27 3.25 -6.14
N PRO A 72 4.52 2.03 -6.68
CA PRO A 72 4.91 0.92 -5.83
C PRO A 72 6.18 1.33 -5.09
N ALA A 73 6.12 1.41 -3.76
CA ALA A 73 7.33 1.46 -2.96
C ALA A 73 8.05 0.13 -3.14
N LYS A 74 9.33 0.13 -3.53
CA LYS A 74 10.10 -1.10 -3.75
C LYS A 74 10.15 -1.92 -2.45
N THR A 75 10.54 -1.27 -1.36
CA THR A 75 10.57 -1.78 0.01
C THR A 75 10.43 -0.60 0.99
N ALA A 76 10.04 -0.86 2.24
CA ALA A 76 9.88 0.19 3.26
C ALA A 76 11.18 0.96 3.54
N SER A 77 12.34 0.31 3.42
CA SER A 77 13.67 0.91 3.58
C SER A 77 14.27 1.46 2.29
N GLY A 78 13.65 1.22 1.12
CA GLY A 78 14.23 1.49 -0.18
C GLY A 78 15.35 0.52 -0.61
N VAL A 79 15.72 -0.43 0.26
CA VAL A 79 16.74 -1.47 -0.01
C VAL A 79 16.05 -2.83 -0.23
N ALA A 80 16.45 -3.55 -1.27
CA ALA A 80 16.02 -4.92 -1.52
C ALA A 80 17.17 -5.88 -1.17
N VAL A 81 17.03 -6.63 -0.07
CA VAL A 81 18.04 -7.61 0.36
C VAL A 81 17.87 -8.88 -0.46
N VAL A 82 18.92 -9.26 -1.18
CA VAL A 82 18.98 -10.51 -1.95
C VAL A 82 20.13 -11.34 -1.42
N ALA A 83 19.81 -12.47 -0.79
CA ALA A 83 20.79 -13.45 -0.32
C ALA A 83 20.88 -14.59 -1.34
N LEU A 84 22.10 -14.93 -1.73
CA LEU A 84 22.42 -16.02 -2.66
C LEU A 84 23.44 -16.92 -1.98
N MET A 85 23.31 -18.23 -2.15
CA MET A 85 24.29 -19.19 -1.70
C MET A 85 24.88 -19.88 -2.94
N PRO A 86 26.22 -19.92 -3.09
CA PRO A 86 26.85 -20.69 -4.16
C PRO A 86 26.64 -22.19 -3.92
N LYS A 87 26.98 -23.01 -4.93
CA LYS A 87 26.98 -24.47 -4.78
C LYS A 87 27.79 -24.85 -3.52
N PRO A 88 27.27 -25.72 -2.64
CA PRO A 88 27.99 -26.11 -1.44
C PRO A 88 29.23 -26.95 -1.80
N TYR A 89 30.34 -26.67 -1.11
CA TYR A 89 31.60 -27.40 -1.22
C TYR A 89 32.15 -27.70 0.18
N ALA A 90 32.94 -28.77 0.30
CA ALA A 90 33.63 -29.09 1.53
C ALA A 90 34.66 -28.00 1.88
N CYS A 91 34.76 -27.67 3.17
CA CYS A 91 35.79 -26.76 3.65
C CYS A 91 37.17 -27.42 3.52
N PRO A 92 38.21 -26.68 3.09
CA PRO A 92 39.53 -27.26 2.80
C PRO A 92 40.26 -27.82 4.02
N HIS A 93 39.88 -27.39 5.23
CA HIS A 93 40.43 -27.85 6.50
C HIS A 93 39.58 -28.94 7.18
N GLY A 94 38.55 -29.45 6.49
CA GLY A 94 37.56 -30.34 7.07
C GLY A 94 36.48 -29.61 7.87
N ARG A 95 35.74 -30.33 8.72
CA ARG A 95 34.56 -29.83 9.43
C ARG A 95 34.93 -29.24 10.79
N CYS A 96 34.47 -28.03 11.08
CA CYS A 96 34.55 -27.45 12.42
C CYS A 96 33.58 -28.13 13.40
N THR A 97 33.97 -28.23 14.67
CA THR A 97 33.16 -28.82 15.75
C THR A 97 31.79 -28.15 15.92
N TYR A 98 31.69 -26.85 15.66
CA TYR A 98 30.45 -26.08 15.76
C TYR A 98 29.72 -25.90 14.43
N CYS A 99 30.18 -26.52 13.34
CA CYS A 99 29.51 -26.38 12.03
C CYS A 99 28.24 -27.27 11.98
N PRO A 100 27.03 -26.68 11.89
CA PRO A 100 25.79 -27.44 12.03
C PRO A 100 25.40 -28.24 10.76
N GLY A 101 25.99 -27.94 9.59
CA GLY A 101 25.66 -28.59 8.32
C GLY A 101 26.89 -28.82 7.43
N GLY A 102 26.67 -29.15 6.16
CA GLY A 102 27.73 -29.37 5.18
C GLY A 102 27.24 -30.07 3.92
N ILE A 103 28.17 -30.51 3.06
CA ILE A 103 27.84 -31.30 1.85
C ILE A 103 27.38 -32.73 2.13
N GLU A 104 27.65 -33.25 3.32
CA GLU A 104 27.38 -34.65 3.71
C GLU A 104 26.01 -34.83 4.40
N TYR A 105 25.26 -33.74 4.59
CA TYR A 105 23.94 -33.71 5.22
C TYR A 105 22.87 -33.20 4.24
#